data_AF-A0A9D7MQS1-F1
#
_entry.id   AF-A0A9D7MQS1-F1
#
_cell.length_a   1.000
_cell.length_b   1.000
_cell.length_c   1.000
_cell.angle_alpha   90.00
_cell.angle_beta   90.00
_cell.angle_gamma   90.00
#
_symmetry.space_group_name_H-M   'P 1'
#
loop_
_entity.id
_entity.type
_entity.pdbx_description
1 polymer ?
#
loop_
_entity_poly.entity_id
_entity_poly.type
_entity_poly.pdbx_seq_one_letter_code
_entity_poly.pdbx_strand_id
1 'polypeptide(L)'
;MYEFPHAMINPGDLVEGHKELNDKCASCHKPFSGAETNKCIECHKLSEIGRVKSTPSVLKSDKEKVYFHEYLEGQECTACHSDHNGSNPDSQIRRFDHGLLTSAVIDKCSNCHSNRTDDLHRQVVSECKNCHNTNGWKKVTFKHEYIVESAKNNCVSIMKIRKIIFT
;
A
#
# COMPACT_ATOMS: atom_id res chain seq x y z
N MET A 1 35.59 12.16 30.21
CA MET A 1 34.70 11.05 30.60
C MET A 1 33.42 11.25 29.82
N TYR A 2 33.18 10.44 28.79
CA TYR A 2 31.96 10.54 27.96
C TYR A 2 30.94 9.60 28.58
N GLU A 3 30.04 10.14 29.40
CA GLU A 3 29.16 9.33 30.25
C GLU A 3 28.05 8.61 29.45
N PHE A 4 27.76 9.02 28.21
CA PHE A 4 26.67 8.44 27.39
C PHE A 4 27.02 8.38 25.90
N PRO A 5 27.96 7.52 25.47
CA PRO A 5 28.34 7.40 24.06
C PRO A 5 27.16 7.00 23.15
N HIS A 6 26.14 6.31 23.68
CA HIS A 6 24.93 5.96 22.92
C HIS A 6 24.16 7.21 22.47
N ALA A 7 24.08 8.27 23.29
CA ALA A 7 23.27 9.46 23.02
C ALA A 7 23.93 10.36 21.97
N MET A 8 25.23 10.18 21.73
CA MET A 8 25.96 10.88 20.68
C MET A 8 25.73 10.28 19.29
N ILE A 9 25.32 9.01 19.22
CA ILE A 9 25.15 8.27 17.97
C ILE A 9 23.66 8.01 17.67
N ASN A 10 22.81 7.96 18.70
CA ASN A 10 21.39 7.72 18.55
C ASN A 10 20.68 8.94 17.93
N PRO A 11 20.07 8.81 16.73
CA PRO A 11 19.36 9.91 16.06
C PRO A 11 18.08 10.35 16.78
N GLY A 12 17.56 9.55 17.72
CA GLY A 12 16.31 9.78 18.43
C GLY A 12 15.70 8.47 18.93
N ASP A 13 14.72 8.56 19.84
CA ASP A 13 14.06 7.37 20.39
C ASP A 13 13.39 6.54 19.30
N LEU A 14 13.38 5.22 19.47
CA LEU A 14 12.65 4.33 18.58
C LEU A 14 11.14 4.49 18.74
N VAL A 15 10.39 4.07 17.72
CA VAL A 15 8.93 4.01 17.79
C VAL A 15 8.45 3.14 18.95
N GLU A 16 7.23 3.42 19.42
CA GLU A 16 6.64 2.72 20.59
C GLU A 16 6.78 1.20 20.49
N GLY A 17 6.53 0.63 19.31
CA GLY A 17 6.60 -0.81 19.06
C GLY A 17 7.99 -1.42 19.19
N HIS A 18 9.06 -0.62 19.13
CA HIS A 18 10.45 -1.07 19.18
C HIS A 18 11.21 -0.50 20.38
N LYS A 19 10.56 0.17 21.34
CA LYS A 19 11.24 0.76 22.50
C LYS A 19 12.18 -0.19 23.25
N GLU A 20 11.83 -1.48 23.34
CA GLU A 20 12.66 -2.52 23.97
C GLU A 20 13.99 -2.81 23.24
N LEU A 21 14.17 -2.22 22.05
CA LEU A 21 15.35 -2.34 21.21
C LEU A 21 16.22 -1.06 21.22
N ASN A 22 15.87 -0.03 22.00
CA ASN A 22 16.57 1.27 22.01
C ASN A 22 18.10 1.16 22.15
N ASP A 23 18.58 0.21 22.95
CA ASP A 23 20.02 -0.01 23.19
C ASP A 23 20.62 -1.16 22.36
N LYS A 24 19.83 -1.76 21.46
CA LYS A 24 20.21 -2.92 20.66
C LYS A 24 20.38 -2.53 19.19
N CYS A 25 21.25 -1.56 18.92
CA CYS A 25 21.44 -0.99 17.58
C CYS A 25 21.69 -2.05 16.49
N ALA A 26 22.45 -3.10 16.83
CA ALA A 26 22.80 -4.21 15.93
C ALA A 26 21.61 -5.13 15.56
N SER A 27 20.46 -4.99 16.23
CA SER A 27 19.22 -5.68 15.87
C SER A 27 18.72 -5.26 14.50
N CYS A 28 18.91 -3.99 14.13
CA CYS A 28 18.49 -3.46 12.82
C CYS A 28 19.67 -3.01 11.97
N HIS A 29 20.76 -2.55 12.57
CA HIS A 29 21.92 -2.01 11.86
C HIS A 29 23.06 -3.00 11.69
N LYS A 30 23.76 -2.88 10.57
CA LYS A 30 25.09 -3.47 10.36
C LYS A 30 26.16 -2.37 10.49
N PRO A 31 27.30 -2.66 11.14
CA PRO A 31 28.38 -1.69 11.27
C PRO A 31 28.76 -1.08 9.92
N PHE A 32 28.77 0.26 9.86
CA PHE A 32 29.10 1.06 8.67
C PHE A 32 28.20 0.86 7.44
N SER A 33 27.07 0.16 7.55
CA SER A 33 26.14 -0.07 6.44
C SER A 33 24.71 0.39 6.71
N GLY A 34 24.42 0.88 7.93
CA GLY A 34 23.08 1.35 8.28
C GLY A 34 22.11 0.21 8.58
N ALA A 35 20.82 0.49 8.53
CA ALA A 35 19.78 -0.51 8.75
C ALA A 35 19.66 -1.43 7.54
N GLU A 36 19.61 -2.74 7.75
CA GLU A 36 19.47 -3.72 6.67
C GLU A 36 18.03 -4.26 6.59
N THR A 37 17.47 -4.33 5.38
CA THR A 37 16.09 -4.82 5.15
C THR A 37 15.87 -6.26 5.65
N ASN A 38 16.88 -7.12 5.57
CA ASN A 38 16.78 -8.51 6.05
C ASN A 38 16.49 -8.59 7.57
N LYS A 39 17.05 -7.67 8.37
CA LYS A 39 16.82 -7.60 9.82
C LYS A 39 15.39 -7.19 10.16
N CYS A 40 14.77 -6.34 9.35
CA CYS A 40 13.36 -5.99 9.50
C CYS A 40 12.45 -7.22 9.27
N ILE A 41 12.71 -7.99 8.22
CA ILE A 41 11.85 -9.12 7.82
C ILE A 41 12.02 -10.38 8.68
N GLU A 42 13.04 -10.45 9.54
CA GLU A 42 13.18 -11.50 10.56
C GLU A 42 11.99 -11.50 11.53
N CYS A 43 11.46 -10.32 11.87
CA CYS A 43 10.25 -10.17 12.69
C CYS A 43 9.02 -9.79 11.86
N HIS A 44 9.19 -9.02 10.78
CA HIS A 44 8.10 -8.55 9.91
C HIS A 44 8.12 -9.24 8.53
N LYS A 45 7.61 -10.48 8.45
CA LYS A 45 7.56 -11.18 7.16
C LYS A 45 6.80 -10.36 6.11
N LEU A 46 7.37 -10.21 4.92
CA LEU A 46 6.80 -9.39 3.83
C LEU A 46 5.33 -9.72 3.51
N SER A 47 4.96 -11.00 3.54
CA SER A 47 3.59 -11.47 3.27
C SER A 47 2.59 -11.19 4.38
N GLU A 48 3.06 -10.82 5.56
CA GLU A 48 2.28 -10.60 6.79
C GLU A 48 2.13 -9.11 7.13
N ILE A 49 2.98 -8.24 6.57
CA ILE A 49 2.94 -6.78 6.82
C ILE A 49 1.57 -6.20 6.43
N GLY A 50 0.93 -5.54 7.40
CA GLY A 50 -0.40 -4.96 7.27
C GLY A 50 -1.54 -5.96 7.48
N ARG A 51 -1.30 -7.28 7.37
CA ARG A 51 -2.32 -8.33 7.53
C ARG A 51 -2.46 -8.81 8.97
N VAL A 52 -1.35 -8.86 9.70
CA VAL A 52 -1.29 -9.27 11.12
C VAL A 52 -0.51 -8.24 11.92
N LYS A 53 -0.78 -8.14 13.23
CA LYS A 53 0.16 -7.44 14.12
C LYS A 53 1.37 -8.35 14.39
N SER A 54 2.50 -7.75 14.76
CA SER A 54 3.69 -8.47 15.25
C SER A 54 3.46 -9.12 16.62
N THR A 55 2.37 -8.77 17.30
CA THR A 55 1.80 -9.51 18.43
C THR A 55 0.63 -10.39 17.93
N PRO A 56 0.20 -11.47 18.63
CA PRO A 56 -0.76 -12.48 18.13
C PRO A 56 -2.20 -12.00 17.86
N SER A 57 -2.40 -10.73 17.55
CA SER A 57 -3.67 -10.11 17.20
C SER A 57 -3.75 -9.92 15.70
N VAL A 58 -4.59 -10.72 15.04
CA VAL A 58 -4.98 -10.48 13.64
C VAL A 58 -5.64 -9.10 13.57
N LEU A 59 -5.14 -8.21 12.70
CA LEU A 59 -5.84 -6.97 12.39
C LEU A 59 -7.17 -7.37 11.75
N LYS A 60 -8.30 -6.85 12.26
CA LYS A 60 -9.58 -7.03 11.57
C LYS A 60 -9.39 -6.53 10.15
N SER A 61 -9.56 -7.43 9.18
CA SER A 61 -9.47 -7.12 7.76
C SER A 61 -10.46 -6.02 7.45
N ASP A 62 -9.94 -4.82 7.25
CA ASP A 62 -10.72 -3.68 6.81
C ASP A 62 -10.78 -3.76 5.29
N LYS A 63 -11.99 -3.83 4.72
CA LYS A 63 -12.20 -4.02 3.27
C LYS A 63 -11.61 -2.88 2.44
N GLU A 64 -11.22 -1.78 3.08
CA GLU A 64 -10.62 -0.61 2.45
C GLU A 64 -9.08 -0.67 2.36
N LYS A 65 -8.43 -1.55 3.13
CA LYS A 65 -6.96 -1.61 3.18
C LYS A 65 -6.40 -2.54 2.11
N VAL A 66 -5.50 -2.00 1.29
CA VAL A 66 -4.78 -2.75 0.25
C VAL A 66 -3.41 -3.17 0.77
N TYR A 67 -3.09 -4.46 0.66
CA TYR A 67 -1.79 -5.01 1.04
C TYR A 67 -0.87 -5.05 -0.18
N PHE A 68 0.12 -4.15 -0.23
CA PHE A 68 1.00 -3.98 -1.39
C PHE A 68 2.46 -4.42 -1.18
N HIS A 69 2.93 -4.54 0.07
CA HIS A 69 4.35 -4.82 0.37
C HIS A 69 4.88 -6.09 -0.28
N GLU A 70 4.04 -7.12 -0.42
CA GLU A 70 4.36 -8.39 -1.09
C GLU A 70 4.68 -8.22 -2.59
N TYR A 71 4.25 -7.13 -3.21
CA TYR A 71 4.46 -6.83 -4.63
C TYR A 71 5.56 -5.78 -4.88
N LEU A 72 6.25 -5.31 -3.85
CA LEU A 72 7.37 -4.39 -4.00
C LEU A 72 8.64 -5.15 -4.39
N GLU A 73 9.36 -4.65 -5.40
CA GLU A 73 10.64 -5.20 -5.83
C GLU A 73 11.77 -4.19 -5.55
N GLY A 74 12.72 -4.59 -4.70
CA GLY A 74 13.99 -3.86 -4.52
C GLY A 74 13.93 -2.56 -3.70
N GLN A 75 12.86 -2.32 -2.95
CA GLN A 75 12.77 -1.14 -2.08
C GLN A 75 13.20 -1.46 -0.64
N GLU A 76 14.11 -0.64 -0.11
CA GLU A 76 14.51 -0.69 1.30
C GLU A 76 13.40 -0.17 2.20
N CYS A 77 13.19 -0.80 3.36
CA CYS A 77 12.12 -0.41 4.30
C CYS A 77 12.24 1.06 4.75
N THR A 78 13.48 1.54 4.90
CA THR A 78 13.79 2.91 5.35
C THR A 78 13.53 3.98 4.30
N ALA A 79 13.23 3.61 3.04
CA ALA A 79 12.83 4.58 2.02
C ALA A 79 11.45 5.22 2.32
N CYS A 80 10.62 4.51 3.08
CA CYS A 80 9.28 4.93 3.47
C CYS A 80 9.06 5.01 4.99
N HIS A 81 9.76 4.18 5.77
CA HIS A 81 9.63 4.12 7.22
C HIS A 81 10.86 4.71 7.93
N SER A 82 10.65 5.22 9.14
CA SER A 82 11.75 5.61 10.02
C SER A 82 11.41 5.22 11.44
N ASP A 83 12.35 4.54 12.09
CA ASP A 83 12.17 4.02 13.44
C ASP A 83 12.59 5.03 14.52
N HIS A 84 13.57 5.90 14.23
CA HIS A 84 14.12 6.87 15.19
C HIS A 84 13.29 8.15 15.36
N ASN A 85 11.97 8.08 15.18
CA ASN A 85 11.08 9.25 15.27
C ASN A 85 10.11 9.18 16.47
N GLY A 86 10.40 8.32 17.45
CA GLY A 86 9.61 8.19 18.67
C GLY A 86 8.14 7.83 18.42
N SER A 87 7.24 8.45 19.19
CA SER A 87 5.87 7.97 19.44
C SER A 87 4.89 7.96 18.25
N ASN A 88 5.27 8.38 17.04
CA ASN A 88 4.32 8.50 15.93
C ASN A 88 4.78 7.87 14.60
N PRO A 89 4.78 6.52 14.50
CA PRO A 89 5.17 5.78 13.29
C PRO A 89 4.32 6.11 12.06
N ASP A 90 3.03 6.43 12.23
CA ASP A 90 2.11 6.67 11.11
C ASP A 90 2.33 8.02 10.40
N SER A 91 3.05 8.96 11.03
CA SER A 91 3.22 10.32 10.52
C SER A 91 4.16 10.45 9.31
N GLN A 92 4.88 9.38 8.94
CA GLN A 92 5.97 9.44 7.95
C GLN A 92 5.73 8.64 6.67
N ILE A 93 4.66 7.83 6.61
CA ILE A 93 4.44 6.98 5.44
C ILE A 93 4.06 7.86 4.25
N ARG A 94 4.96 7.91 3.25
CA ARG A 94 4.68 8.54 1.97
C ARG A 94 3.43 7.91 1.35
N ARG A 95 2.64 8.71 0.63
CA ARG A 95 1.52 8.17 -0.15
C ARG A 95 2.05 7.10 -1.10
N PHE A 96 1.34 5.97 -1.15
CA PHE A 96 1.67 4.88 -2.05
C PHE A 96 1.64 5.34 -3.52
N ASP A 97 2.63 4.89 -4.30
CA ASP A 97 2.73 5.13 -5.74
C ASP A 97 2.73 3.78 -6.48
N HIS A 98 1.81 3.64 -7.43
CA HIS A 98 1.73 2.45 -8.29
C HIS A 98 2.96 2.28 -9.18
N GLY A 99 3.73 3.35 -9.44
CA GLY A 99 4.98 3.30 -10.20
C GLY A 99 6.09 2.48 -9.54
N LEU A 100 5.92 2.09 -8.27
CA LEU A 100 6.81 1.18 -7.57
C LEU A 100 6.57 -0.31 -7.93
N LEU A 101 5.52 -0.61 -8.69
CA LEU A 101 5.14 -1.96 -9.08
C LEU A 101 5.50 -2.25 -10.54
N THR A 102 5.67 -3.53 -10.86
CA THR A 102 5.87 -3.96 -12.25
C THR A 102 4.58 -3.82 -13.07
N SER A 103 4.72 -3.66 -14.38
CA SER A 103 3.57 -3.59 -15.30
C SER A 103 2.65 -4.80 -15.20
N ALA A 104 3.21 -5.99 -14.95
CA ALA A 104 2.47 -7.24 -14.77
C ALA A 104 1.52 -7.19 -13.56
N VAL A 105 1.91 -6.50 -12.48
CA VAL A 105 1.07 -6.30 -11.30
C VAL A 105 0.05 -5.19 -11.54
N ILE A 106 0.48 -4.06 -12.09
CA ILE A 106 -0.39 -2.89 -12.36
C ILE A 106 -1.56 -3.26 -13.28
N ASP A 107 -1.31 -4.11 -14.27
CA ASP A 107 -2.33 -4.55 -15.23
C ASP A 107 -3.47 -5.38 -14.60
N LYS A 108 -3.23 -5.98 -13.42
CA LYS A 108 -4.21 -6.82 -12.71
C LYS A 108 -4.73 -6.11 -11.47
N CYS A 109 -5.50 -5.05 -11.67
CA CYS A 109 -6.00 -4.20 -10.58
C CYS A 109 -6.78 -4.98 -9.50
N SER A 110 -7.48 -6.05 -9.89
CA SER A 110 -8.29 -6.91 -9.03
C SER A 110 -7.48 -7.76 -8.05
N ASN A 111 -6.16 -7.89 -8.23
CA ASN A 111 -5.29 -8.58 -7.27
C ASN A 111 -5.23 -7.85 -5.92
N CYS A 112 -5.48 -6.54 -5.93
CA CYS A 112 -5.34 -5.66 -4.78
C CYS A 112 -6.64 -4.89 -4.47
N HIS A 113 -7.33 -4.42 -5.51
CA HIS A 113 -8.57 -3.65 -5.36
C HIS A 113 -9.80 -4.53 -5.53
N SER A 114 -10.78 -4.32 -4.64
CA SER A 114 -12.06 -5.01 -4.73
C SER A 114 -12.93 -4.46 -5.86
N ASN A 115 -13.63 -5.35 -6.56
CA ASN A 115 -14.57 -4.96 -7.60
C ASN A 115 -15.73 -4.14 -7.02
N ARG A 116 -16.07 -3.03 -7.70
CA ARG A 116 -17.27 -2.25 -7.41
C ARG A 116 -18.49 -3.05 -7.83
N THR A 117 -19.56 -2.96 -7.03
CA THR A 117 -20.80 -3.72 -7.25
C THR A 117 -21.96 -2.83 -7.65
N ASP A 118 -21.72 -1.59 -8.10
CA ASP A 118 -22.78 -0.71 -8.61
C ASP A 118 -23.33 -1.16 -9.97
N ASP A 119 -24.43 -0.52 -10.38
CA ASP A 119 -25.17 -0.87 -11.59
C ASP A 119 -24.28 -0.94 -12.84
N LEU A 120 -23.30 -0.04 -12.97
CA LEU A 120 -22.43 0.00 -14.15
C LEU A 120 -21.39 -1.12 -14.09
N HIS A 121 -20.64 -1.23 -12.99
CA HIS A 121 -19.54 -2.19 -12.89
C HIS A 121 -20.01 -3.65 -12.97
N ARG A 122 -21.26 -3.95 -12.57
CA ARG A 122 -21.85 -5.29 -12.78
C ARG A 122 -22.08 -5.66 -14.24
N GLN A 123 -22.07 -4.69 -15.16
CA GLN A 123 -22.29 -4.89 -16.60
C GLN A 123 -20.98 -4.85 -17.40
N VAL A 124 -19.85 -4.53 -16.77
CA VAL A 124 -18.54 -4.39 -17.43
C VAL A 124 -17.88 -5.76 -17.60
N VAL A 125 -17.41 -6.04 -18.82
CA VAL A 125 -16.64 -7.25 -19.17
C VAL A 125 -15.18 -6.95 -19.49
N SER A 126 -14.81 -5.68 -19.54
CA SER A 126 -13.45 -5.23 -19.84
C SER A 126 -12.61 -5.08 -18.56
N GLU A 127 -11.28 -5.13 -18.71
CA GLU A 127 -10.34 -4.82 -17.62
C GLU A 127 -10.50 -3.39 -17.07
N CYS A 128 -10.22 -3.21 -15.77
CA CYS A 128 -10.35 -1.93 -15.07
C CYS A 128 -9.56 -0.80 -15.76
N LYS A 129 -8.37 -1.13 -16.31
CA LYS A 129 -7.46 -0.19 -16.97
C LYS A 129 -8.01 0.45 -18.25
N ASN A 130 -9.06 -0.15 -18.84
CA ASN A 130 -9.70 0.41 -20.03
C ASN A 130 -10.52 1.67 -19.71
N CYS A 131 -10.95 1.82 -18.46
CA CYS A 131 -11.71 2.98 -17.98
C CYS A 131 -10.90 3.82 -16.98
N HIS A 132 -10.16 3.19 -16.06
CA HIS A 132 -9.43 3.83 -14.98
C HIS A 132 -7.91 3.78 -15.19
N ASN A 133 -7.20 4.69 -14.54
CA ASN A 133 -5.74 4.68 -14.49
C ASN A 133 -5.25 4.96 -13.07
N THR A 134 -3.95 4.76 -12.84
CA THR A 134 -3.28 4.94 -11.54
C THR A 134 -3.24 6.40 -11.07
N ASN A 135 -3.43 7.38 -11.96
CA ASN A 135 -3.45 8.80 -11.62
C ASN A 135 -4.80 9.28 -11.07
N GLY A 136 -5.88 8.51 -11.24
CA GLY A 136 -7.16 8.83 -10.63
C GLY A 136 -8.36 8.07 -11.20
N TRP A 137 -9.22 7.59 -10.28
CA TRP A 137 -10.40 6.79 -10.61
C TRP A 137 -11.53 7.55 -11.30
N LYS A 138 -11.63 8.87 -11.13
CA LYS A 138 -12.78 9.67 -11.61
C LYS A 138 -12.71 10.08 -13.09
N LYS A 139 -11.53 10.02 -13.70
CA LYS A 139 -11.35 10.42 -15.11
C LYS A 139 -11.49 9.19 -16.00
N VAL A 140 -12.68 8.99 -16.58
CA VAL A 140 -13.00 7.80 -17.37
C VAL A 140 -13.50 8.16 -18.76
N THR A 141 -13.17 7.31 -19.74
CA THR A 141 -13.81 7.30 -21.06
C THR A 141 -14.66 6.04 -21.16
N PHE A 142 -15.96 6.20 -21.43
CA PHE A 142 -16.87 5.06 -21.57
C PHE A 142 -17.08 4.69 -23.04
N LYS A 143 -16.95 3.40 -23.36
CA LYS A 143 -17.28 2.85 -24.67
C LYS A 143 -18.20 1.64 -24.52
N HIS A 144 -19.18 1.52 -25.42
CA HIS A 144 -20.16 0.43 -25.39
C HIS A 144 -19.53 -0.96 -25.57
N GLU A 145 -18.34 -1.06 -26.16
CA GLU A 145 -17.60 -2.32 -26.30
C GLU A 145 -17.14 -2.92 -24.96
N TYR A 146 -17.15 -2.13 -23.88
CA TYR A 146 -16.68 -2.55 -22.55
C TYR A 146 -17.76 -3.21 -21.68
N ILE A 147 -19.01 -3.26 -22.14
CA ILE A 147 -20.14 -3.85 -21.42
C ILE A 147 -20.73 -5.06 -22.15
N VAL A 148 -21.46 -5.90 -21.41
CA VAL A 148 -22.18 -7.06 -21.95
C VAL A 148 -23.14 -6.66 -23.08
N GLU A 149 -23.29 -7.53 -24.09
CA GLU A 149 -24.12 -7.25 -25.28
C GLU A 149 -25.57 -6.87 -24.94
N SER A 150 -26.16 -7.54 -23.95
CA SER A 150 -27.52 -7.28 -23.47
C SER A 150 -27.71 -5.87 -22.89
N ALA A 151 -26.62 -5.24 -22.44
CA ALA A 151 -26.64 -3.89 -21.88
C ALA A 151 -26.41 -2.80 -22.94
N LYS A 152 -25.82 -3.13 -24.10
CA LYS A 152 -25.45 -2.14 -25.15
C LYS A 152 -26.65 -1.41 -25.73
N ASN A 153 -27.81 -2.08 -25.79
CA ASN A 153 -29.04 -1.52 -26.36
C ASN A 153 -30.00 -0.96 -25.30
N ASN A 154 -29.62 -0.98 -24.01
CA ASN A 154 -30.46 -0.48 -22.92
C ASN A 154 -30.10 0.97 -22.55
N CYS A 155 -30.77 1.93 -23.19
CA CYS A 155 -30.58 3.37 -22.99
C CYS A 155 -30.76 3.82 -21.53
N VAL A 156 -31.56 3.11 -20.71
CA VAL A 156 -31.82 3.48 -19.30
C VAL A 156 -30.59 3.24 -18.43
N SER A 157 -29.85 2.16 -18.67
CA SER A 157 -28.54 1.90 -18.04
C SER A 157 -27.52 2.97 -18.43
N ILE A 158 -27.59 3.48 -19.66
CA ILE A 158 -26.66 4.46 -20.25
C ILE A 158 -26.89 5.89 -19.72
N MET A 159 -28.13 6.30 -19.46
CA MET A 159 -28.44 7.64 -18.93
C MET A 159 -27.96 7.86 -17.49
N LYS A 160 -27.87 6.81 -16.66
CA LYS A 160 -27.28 6.88 -15.31
C LYS A 160 -25.78 7.20 -15.35
N ILE A 161 -25.06 6.75 -16.38
CA ILE A 161 -23.61 6.96 -16.57
C ILE A 161 -23.31 8.44 -16.90
N ARG A 162 -24.15 9.09 -17.73
CA ARG A 162 -23.98 10.52 -18.08
C ARG A 162 -24.07 11.45 -16.88
N LYS A 163 -24.83 11.09 -15.84
CA LYS A 163 -24.95 11.90 -14.62
C LYS A 163 -23.69 11.91 -13.76
N ILE A 164 -22.76 10.96 -13.97
CA ILE A 164 -21.50 10.82 -13.22
C ILE A 164 -20.33 11.53 -13.92
N ILE A 165 -20.41 11.77 -15.24
CA ILE A 165 -19.35 12.41 -16.04
C ILE A 165 -19.49 13.94 -16.07
N PHE A 166 -20.68 14.47 -15.79
CA PHE A 166 -21.00 15.92 -15.88
C PHE A 166 -21.31 16.59 -14.53
N THR A 167 -20.93 15.99 -13.41
CA THR A 167 -20.92 16.61 -12.07
C THR A 167 -19.57 16.39 -11.41
#